data_AF-A0A7Y3RLK9-F1
#
_entry.id   AF-A0A7Y3RLK9-F1
#
_cell.length_a   1.000
_cell.length_b   1.000
_cell.length_c   1.000
_cell.angle_alpha   90.00
_cell.angle_beta   90.00
_cell.angle_gamma   90.00
#
_symmetry.space_group_name_H-M   'P 1'
#
loop_
_entity.id
_entity.type
_entity.pdbx_description
1 polymer ?
#
loop_
_entity_poly.entity_id
_entity_poly.type
_entity_poly.pdbx_seq_one_letter_code
_entity_poly.pdbx_strand_id
1 'polypeptide(L)'
;MRKITLAVAATVAASMAAPAQAGDVKFSFERWMLGSDEGTHAVYERLERVTKRACTFMPGAKSQQLKEECRDDLMTQLVTKIDNPKLTLLHLEGGAVRYAKLQ
;
A
#
# COMPACT_ATOMS: atom_id res chain seq x y z
N MET A 1 -46.07 -10.15 36.63
CA MET A 1 -45.32 -10.42 35.38
C MET A 1 -45.06 -9.09 34.66
N ARG A 2 -43.82 -8.59 34.65
CA ARG A 2 -43.40 -7.51 33.73
C ARG A 2 -41.97 -7.78 33.30
N LYS A 3 -41.82 -8.21 32.04
CA LYS A 3 -40.52 -8.46 31.40
C LYS A 3 -40.00 -7.10 30.92
N ILE A 4 -38.88 -6.63 31.47
CA ILE A 4 -38.18 -5.43 31.01
C ILE A 4 -37.08 -5.92 30.08
N THR A 5 -37.32 -5.82 28.77
CA THR A 5 -36.34 -6.18 27.74
C THR A 5 -35.44 -4.97 27.50
N LEU A 6 -34.22 -4.99 28.04
CA LEU A 6 -33.17 -4.02 27.70
C LEU A 6 -32.52 -4.44 26.39
N ALA A 7 -32.84 -3.74 25.30
CA ALA A 7 -32.11 -3.84 24.04
C ALA A 7 -30.91 -2.88 24.11
N VAL A 8 -29.72 -3.44 24.37
CA VAL A 8 -28.45 -2.71 24.24
C VAL A 8 -28.07 -2.70 22.76
N ALA A 9 -28.40 -1.61 22.07
CA ALA A 9 -27.90 -1.35 20.73
C ALA A 9 -26.44 -0.88 20.84
N ALA A 10 -25.49 -1.82 20.68
CA ALA A 10 -24.08 -1.50 20.51
C ALA A 10 -23.86 -0.94 19.09
N THR A 11 -23.93 0.38 18.94
CA THR A 11 -23.43 1.07 17.76
C THR A 11 -21.91 0.95 17.76
N VAL A 12 -21.41 -0.08 17.09
CA VAL A 12 -20.00 -0.16 16.71
C VAL A 12 -19.79 0.95 15.69
N ALA A 13 -19.32 2.10 16.16
CA ALA A 13 -18.78 3.16 15.33
C ALA A 13 -17.53 2.59 14.67
N ALA A 14 -17.72 1.91 13.53
CA ALA A 14 -16.63 1.55 12.64
C ALA A 14 -16.02 2.86 12.15
N SER A 15 -14.96 3.30 12.83
CA SER A 15 -14.08 4.36 12.38
C SER A 15 -13.50 3.90 11.05
N MET A 16 -14.16 4.27 9.96
CA MET A 16 -13.63 4.08 8.62
C MET A 16 -12.38 4.95 8.55
N ALA A 17 -11.22 4.34 8.80
CA ALA A 17 -9.95 4.87 8.35
C ALA A 17 -10.12 5.05 6.85
N ALA A 18 -10.31 6.30 6.41
CA ALA A 18 -10.36 6.62 5.00
C ALA A 18 -9.04 6.10 4.43
N PRO A 19 -9.06 5.14 3.49
CA PRO A 19 -7.82 4.71 2.85
C PRO A 19 -7.23 5.98 2.26
N ALA A 20 -5.97 6.27 2.59
CA ALA A 20 -5.22 7.36 1.99
C ALA A 20 -5.43 7.21 0.49
N GLN A 21 -6.24 8.11 -0.08
CA GLN A 21 -6.76 7.94 -1.43
C GLN A 21 -5.55 7.85 -2.33
N ALA A 22 -5.34 6.66 -2.89
CA ALA A 22 -4.38 6.41 -3.94
C ALA A 22 -4.78 7.33 -5.10
N GLY A 23 -4.33 8.59 -5.07
CA GLY A 23 -4.54 9.52 -6.16
C GLY A 23 -4.04 8.84 -7.42
N ASP A 24 -4.86 8.81 -8.46
CA ASP A 24 -4.70 7.99 -9.67
C ASP A 24 -3.26 7.94 -10.18
N VAL A 25 -2.46 7.03 -9.62
CA VAL A 25 -1.07 6.88 -9.99
C VAL A 25 -1.06 6.10 -11.29
N LYS A 26 -0.93 6.84 -12.40
CA LYS A 26 -0.81 6.26 -13.72
C LYS A 26 0.49 5.47 -13.82
N PHE A 27 0.35 4.15 -13.87
CA PHE A 27 1.45 3.22 -14.05
C PHE A 27 1.18 2.34 -15.27
N SER A 28 2.18 2.23 -16.13
CA SER A 28 2.15 1.34 -17.30
C SER A 28 3.51 0.68 -17.47
N PHE A 29 3.48 -0.56 -17.95
CA PHE A 29 4.63 -1.38 -18.26
C PHE A 29 4.24 -2.38 -19.35
N GLU A 30 5.23 -2.93 -20.03
CA GLU A 30 4.99 -3.96 -21.04
C GLU A 30 4.92 -5.33 -20.38
N ARG A 31 3.86 -6.11 -20.64
CA ARG A 31 3.60 -7.37 -19.91
C ARG A 31 4.74 -8.39 -20.03
N TRP A 32 5.47 -8.40 -21.15
CA TRP A 32 6.62 -9.29 -21.35
C TRP A 32 7.78 -9.02 -20.40
N MET A 33 7.86 -7.82 -19.79
CA MET A 33 8.89 -7.52 -18.79
C MET A 33 8.78 -8.43 -17.56
N LEU A 34 7.57 -8.90 -17.22
CA LEU A 34 7.38 -9.83 -16.11
C LEU A 34 7.81 -11.28 -16.44
N GLY A 35 8.24 -11.53 -17.68
CA GLY A 35 8.74 -12.83 -18.13
C GLY A 35 10.15 -13.15 -17.66
N SER A 36 10.97 -12.13 -17.36
CA SER A 36 12.34 -12.29 -16.87
C SER A 36 12.52 -11.67 -15.49
N ASP A 37 13.52 -12.14 -14.75
CA ASP A 37 13.83 -11.59 -13.42
C ASP A 37 14.31 -10.13 -13.54
N GLU A 38 15.17 -9.84 -14.51
CA GLU A 38 15.63 -8.48 -14.81
C GLU A 38 14.48 -7.53 -15.13
N GLY A 39 13.55 -7.94 -16.00
CA GLY A 39 12.39 -7.12 -16.35
C GLY A 39 11.43 -6.94 -15.17
N THR A 40 11.27 -7.96 -14.32
CA THR A 40 10.47 -7.87 -13.10
C THR A 40 11.08 -6.87 -12.12
N HIS A 41 12.39 -6.92 -11.90
CA HIS A 41 13.11 -5.94 -11.09
C HIS A 41 12.97 -4.53 -11.65
N ALA A 42 13.11 -4.34 -12.98
CA ALA A 42 12.94 -3.04 -13.61
C ALA A 42 11.51 -2.47 -13.42
N VAL A 43 10.48 -3.32 -13.51
CA VAL A 43 9.09 -2.94 -13.20
C VAL A 43 8.95 -2.54 -11.73
N TYR A 44 9.52 -3.33 -10.81
CA TYR A 44 9.47 -3.07 -9.37
C TYR A 44 10.13 -1.73 -9.00
N GLU A 45 11.35 -1.46 -9.49
CA GLU A 45 12.00 -0.18 -9.23
C GLU A 45 11.22 1.00 -9.81
N ARG A 46 10.56 0.81 -10.97
CA ARG A 46 9.73 1.86 -11.57
C ARG A 46 8.53 2.15 -10.68
N LEU A 47 7.91 1.12 -10.09
CA LEU A 47 6.86 1.29 -9.08
C LEU A 47 7.40 2.10 -7.90
N GLU A 48 8.55 1.74 -7.33
CA GLU A 48 9.13 2.49 -6.20
C GLU A 48 9.37 3.97 -6.51
N ARG A 49 9.88 4.29 -7.70
CA ARG A 49 10.10 5.68 -8.12
C ARG A 49 8.79 6.44 -8.29
N VAL A 50 7.74 5.76 -8.73
CA VAL A 50 6.43 6.35 -8.95
C VAL A 50 5.72 6.57 -7.61
N THR A 51 5.73 5.58 -6.71
CA THR A 51 5.14 5.72 -5.37
C THR A 51 5.87 6.76 -4.53
N LYS A 52 7.21 6.77 -4.56
CA LYS A 52 8.02 7.80 -3.90
C LYS A 52 7.63 9.20 -4.36
N ARG A 53 7.48 9.41 -5.68
CA ARG A 53 7.06 10.71 -6.22
C ARG A 53 5.65 11.08 -5.74
N ALA A 54 4.69 10.17 -5.88
CA ALA A 54 3.32 10.41 -5.43
C ALA A 54 3.24 10.82 -3.94
N CYS A 55 3.98 10.11 -3.08
CA CYS A 55 3.96 10.36 -1.64
C CYS A 55 4.80 11.57 -1.20
N THR A 56 5.83 11.95 -1.96
CA THR A 56 6.65 13.14 -1.65
C THR A 56 5.84 14.43 -1.81
N PHE A 57 4.95 14.49 -2.79
CA PHE A 57 4.13 15.66 -3.10
C PHE A 57 2.77 15.67 -2.40
N MET A 58 2.53 14.74 -1.47
CA MET A 58 1.26 14.69 -0.75
C MET A 58 1.10 15.92 0.17
N PRO A 59 0.06 16.74 0.00
CA PRO A 59 -0.21 17.86 0.89
C PRO A 59 -0.47 17.35 2.31
N GLY A 60 0.27 17.85 3.30
CA GLY A 60 0.08 17.50 4.71
C GLY A 60 0.98 16.38 5.25
N ALA A 61 1.67 15.62 4.39
CA ALA A 61 2.68 14.64 4.81
C ALA A 61 3.98 15.37 5.21
N LYS A 62 3.97 16.01 6.39
CA LYS A 62 5.15 16.72 6.92
C LYS A 62 6.17 15.77 7.56
N SER A 63 5.72 14.67 8.15
CA SER A 63 6.61 13.68 8.76
C SER A 63 7.13 12.69 7.72
N GLN A 64 8.38 12.26 7.93
CA GLN A 64 8.99 11.21 7.12
C GLN A 64 8.21 9.90 7.23
N GLN A 65 7.68 9.60 8.42
CA GLN A 65 6.86 8.42 8.68
C GLN A 65 5.60 8.37 7.81
N LEU A 66 4.83 9.47 7.69
CA LEU A 66 3.62 9.50 6.86
C LEU A 66 3.95 9.31 5.36
N LYS A 67 5.13 9.77 4.92
CA LYS A 67 5.59 9.54 3.54
C LYS A 67 5.96 8.08 3.32
N GLU A 68 6.51 7.41 4.32
CA GLU A 68 6.86 5.99 4.27
C GLU A 68 5.61 5.12 4.28
N GLU A 69 4.66 5.38 5.20
CA GLU A 69 3.35 4.71 5.24
C GLU A 69 2.62 4.86 3.90
N CYS A 70 2.57 6.07 3.32
CA CYS A 70 2.02 6.25 1.98
C CYS A 70 2.72 5.39 0.92
N ARG A 71 4.05 5.32 0.95
CA ARG A 71 4.82 4.58 -0.06
C ARG A 71 4.53 3.10 0.04
N ASP A 72 4.48 2.56 1.25
CA ASP A 72 4.25 1.14 1.49
C ASP A 72 2.81 0.75 1.15
N ASP A 73 1.82 1.57 1.54
CA ASP A 73 0.42 1.36 1.17
C ASP A 73 0.22 1.38 -0.35
N LEU A 74 0.77 2.39 -1.02
CA LEU A 74 0.63 2.53 -2.47
C LEU A 74 1.39 1.44 -3.23
N MET A 75 2.55 1.02 -2.73
CA MET A 75 3.31 -0.09 -3.31
C MET A 75 2.54 -1.40 -3.17
N THR A 76 2.00 -1.68 -1.98
CA THR A 76 1.18 -2.86 -1.70
C THR A 76 -0.02 -2.92 -2.64
N GLN A 77 -0.73 -1.79 -2.80
CA GLN A 77 -1.88 -1.69 -3.70
C GLN A 77 -1.51 -1.94 -5.16
N LEU A 78 -0.43 -1.33 -5.65
CA LEU A 78 0.01 -1.50 -7.04
C LEU A 78 0.50 -2.92 -7.34
N VAL A 79 1.29 -3.52 -6.43
CA VAL A 79 1.76 -4.90 -6.57
C VAL A 79 0.58 -5.87 -6.56
N THR A 80 -0.36 -5.70 -5.62
CA THR A 80 -1.60 -6.50 -5.54
C THR A 80 -2.44 -6.35 -6.81
N LYS A 81 -2.56 -5.14 -7.35
CA LYS A 81 -3.32 -4.88 -8.58
C LYS A 81 -2.70 -5.52 -9.82
N ILE A 82 -1.37 -5.60 -9.89
CA ILE A 82 -0.66 -6.25 -11.01
C ILE A 82 -0.78 -7.79 -10.91
N ASP A 83 -0.94 -8.32 -9.70
CA ASP A 83 -1.14 -9.74 -9.41
C ASP A 83 -0.08 -10.63 -10.08
N ASN A 84 1.20 -10.33 -9.80
CA ASN A 84 2.32 -11.12 -10.29
C ASN A 84 3.14 -11.67 -9.11
N PRO A 85 3.34 -13.00 -9.03
CA PRO A 85 3.97 -13.63 -7.86
C PRO A 85 5.42 -13.18 -7.65
N LYS A 86 6.17 -12.86 -8.72
CA LYS A 86 7.55 -12.38 -8.59
C LYS A 86 7.60 -10.97 -8.02
N LEU A 87 6.70 -10.07 -8.44
CA LEU A 87 6.58 -8.73 -7.84
C LEU A 87 6.16 -8.80 -6.38
N THR A 88 5.22 -9.69 -6.03
CA THR A 88 4.82 -9.92 -4.65
C THR A 88 6.00 -10.38 -3.80
N LEU A 89 6.81 -11.33 -4.29
CA LEU A 89 7.98 -11.81 -3.57
C LEU A 89 8.99 -10.69 -3.33
N LEU A 90 9.35 -9.91 -4.37
CA LEU A 90 10.23 -8.75 -4.24
C LEU A 90 9.70 -7.70 -3.26
N HIS A 91 8.37 -7.54 -3.19
CA HIS A 91 7.75 -6.63 -2.25
C HIS A 91 7.92 -7.09 -0.80
N LEU A 92 7.68 -8.38 -0.53
CA LEU A 92 7.82 -8.96 0.80
C LEU A 92 9.27 -8.97 1.27
N GLU A 93 10.22 -9.33 0.39
CA GLU A 93 11.65 -9.33 0.70
C GLU A 93 12.17 -7.91 0.99
N GLY A 94 11.81 -6.93 0.14
CA GLY A 94 12.19 -5.53 0.35
C GLY A 94 11.54 -4.89 1.58
N GLY A 95 10.30 -5.27 1.90
CA GLY A 95 9.58 -4.85 3.10
C GLY A 95 10.28 -5.35 4.37
N ALA A 96 10.66 -6.63 4.43
CA ALA A 96 11.36 -7.21 5.56
C ALA A 96 12.68 -6.48 5.89
N VAL A 97 13.44 -6.09 4.87
CA VAL A 97 14.68 -5.31 5.05
C VAL A 97 14.41 -3.89 5.57
N ARG A 98 13.31 -3.25 5.17
CA ARG A 98 12.92 -1.92 5.66
C ARG A 98 12.47 -1.95 7.11
N TYR A 99 11.65 -2.92 7.51
CA TYR A 99 11.21 -3.07 8.90
C TYR A 99 12.38 -3.32 9.85
N ALA A 100 13.37 -4.11 9.45
CA ALA A 100 14.57 -4.37 10.25
C ALA A 100 15.48 -3.14 10.47
N LYS A 101 15.33 -2.09 9.65
CA LYS A 101 16.14 -0.86 9.76
C LYS A 101 15.49 0.23 10.63
N LEU A 102 14.22 0.05 10.99
CA LEU A 102 13.43 1.00 11.80
C LEU A 102 13.34 0.59 13.28
N GLN A 103 13.86 -0.59 13.64
CA GLN A 103 14.02 -1.06 15.03
C GLN A 103 15.42 -0.72 15.55
#